data_AF-A0A7G1CU67-F1
#
_entry.id   AF-A0A7G1CU67-F1
#
_cell.length_a   1.000
_cell.length_b   1.000
_cell.length_c   1.000
_cell.angle_alpha   90.00
_cell.angle_beta   90.00
_cell.angle_gamma   90.00
#
_symmetry.space_group_name_H-M   'P 1'
#
loop_
_entity.id
_entity.type
_entity.pdbx_description
1 polymer ?
#
loop_
_entity_poly.entity_id
_entity_poly.type
_entity_poly.pdbx_seq_one_letter_code
_entity_poly.pdbx_strand_id
1 'polypeptide(L)'
;MYWHGHPIEEARTWVHQACMPPCPTTKKGFQPMRMANATVNCAKIIEYVFTSGFDPIVNMQIGAATPDAETFTDFEQVYDAWVTQMKAIFSVIVRAVNAARTAAPDITPRPFLSAISERSVESGLDVFTPSISRGNSWITAFTWVENA
;
A
#
# COMPACT_ATOMS: atom_id res chain seq x y z
N MET A 1 -9.43 4.79 11.16
CA MET A 1 -9.47 6.28 11.20
C MET A 1 -8.94 6.84 12.51
N TYR A 2 -9.33 6.29 13.67
CA TYR A 2 -8.65 6.59 14.96
C TYR A 2 -7.13 6.45 14.86
N TRP A 3 -6.64 5.32 14.33
CA TRP A 3 -5.21 5.06 14.09
C TRP A 3 -4.52 5.98 13.09
N HIS A 4 -5.28 6.80 12.35
CA HIS A 4 -4.73 7.76 11.37
C HIS A 4 -4.88 9.21 11.83
N GLY A 5 -5.21 9.45 13.11
CA GLY A 5 -5.24 10.79 13.70
C GLY A 5 -6.39 11.67 13.22
N HIS A 6 -7.52 11.09 12.79
CA HIS A 6 -8.73 11.87 12.55
C HIS A 6 -9.40 12.27 13.87
N PRO A 7 -9.83 13.54 14.05
CA PRO A 7 -10.70 13.94 15.15
C PRO A 7 -11.91 13.02 15.24
N ILE A 8 -12.38 12.77 16.46
CA ILE A 8 -13.45 11.79 16.69
C ILE A 8 -14.77 12.20 16.02
N GLU A 9 -15.05 13.51 15.97
CA GLU A 9 -16.22 14.10 15.33
C GLU A 9 -16.20 13.81 13.82
N GLU A 10 -15.05 14.04 13.18
CA GLU A 10 -14.83 13.72 11.76
C GLU A 10 -14.90 12.20 11.54
N ALA A 11 -14.28 11.42 12.43
CA ALA A 11 -14.21 9.97 12.29
C ALA A 11 -15.57 9.26 12.43
N ARG A 12 -16.54 9.87 13.14
CA ARG A 12 -17.91 9.34 13.27
C ARG A 12 -18.73 9.44 11.98
N THR A 13 -18.34 10.32 11.05
CA THR A 13 -19.06 10.57 9.78
C THR A 13 -18.70 9.60 8.65
N TRP A 14 -17.98 8.54 8.96
CA TRP A 14 -17.28 7.72 7.99
C TRP A 14 -18.19 6.97 7.02
N VAL A 15 -17.64 6.71 5.84
CA VAL A 15 -18.26 5.87 4.80
C VAL A 15 -17.22 4.92 4.21
N HIS A 16 -17.69 3.88 3.52
CA HIS A 16 -16.84 3.10 2.62
C HIS A 16 -16.64 3.87 1.32
N GLN A 17 -15.38 4.16 0.97
CA GLN A 17 -15.03 4.81 -0.29
C GLN A 17 -14.57 3.76 -1.32
N ALA A 18 -15.33 3.50 -2.37
CA ALA A 18 -15.12 2.34 -3.26
C ALA A 18 -15.39 1.01 -2.53
N CYS A 19 -14.42 0.09 -2.42
CA CYS A 19 -14.66 -1.25 -1.86
C CYS A 19 -14.94 -1.20 -0.35
N MET A 20 -13.88 -1.19 0.46
CA MET A 20 -13.96 -1.21 1.92
C MET A 20 -13.15 -0.13 2.67
N PRO A 21 -12.40 0.82 2.03
CA PRO A 21 -11.56 1.72 2.79
C PRO A 21 -12.44 2.75 3.55
N PRO A 22 -12.21 2.92 4.86
CA PRO A 22 -12.95 3.88 5.66
C PRO A 22 -12.46 5.30 5.36
N CYS A 23 -13.38 6.19 5.03
CA CYS A 23 -13.10 7.58 4.68
C CYS A 23 -14.05 8.52 5.43
N PRO A 24 -13.57 9.60 6.07
CA PRO A 24 -14.45 10.65 6.57
C PRO A 24 -15.19 11.34 5.43
N THR A 25 -16.40 11.85 5.68
CA THR A 25 -17.20 12.56 4.68
C THR A 25 -16.97 14.08 4.67
N THR A 26 -16.08 14.57 5.53
CA THR A 26 -15.76 16.00 5.63
C THR A 26 -14.82 16.44 4.50
N LYS A 27 -14.93 17.71 4.08
CA LYS A 27 -14.02 18.32 3.09
C LYS A 27 -12.57 18.41 3.57
N LYS A 28 -12.34 18.35 4.88
CA LYS A 28 -11.00 18.36 5.49
C LYS A 28 -10.40 16.96 5.63
N GLY A 29 -11.21 15.95 5.91
CA GLY A 29 -10.75 14.59 6.26
C GLY A 29 -10.84 13.55 5.16
N PHE A 30 -11.60 13.81 4.09
CA PHE A 30 -11.78 12.82 3.03
C PHE A 30 -10.45 12.41 2.38
N GLN A 31 -10.38 11.17 1.91
CA GLN A 31 -9.28 10.67 1.10
C GLN A 31 -9.51 11.02 -0.37
N PRO A 32 -8.57 11.70 -1.03
CA PRO A 32 -8.76 12.16 -2.41
C PRO A 32 -8.49 11.06 -3.45
N MET A 33 -7.88 9.95 -3.03
CA MET A 33 -7.56 8.83 -3.89
C MET A 33 -7.51 7.53 -3.10
N ARG A 34 -7.42 6.40 -3.82
CA ARG A 34 -7.13 5.11 -3.23
C ARG A 34 -5.74 5.14 -2.58
N MET A 35 -5.68 5.01 -1.26
CA MET A 35 -4.43 5.07 -0.49
C MET A 35 -3.67 3.73 -0.39
N ALA A 36 -4.07 2.71 -1.17
CA ALA A 36 -3.32 1.46 -1.31
C ALA A 36 -1.90 1.70 -1.84
N ASN A 37 -0.89 1.36 -1.04
CA ASN A 37 0.53 1.57 -1.34
C ASN A 37 1.21 0.36 -1.97
N ALA A 38 0.59 -0.82 -1.88
CA ALA A 38 0.98 -1.99 -2.64
C ALA A 38 -0.23 -2.88 -2.86
N THR A 39 -0.21 -3.62 -3.97
CA THR A 39 -1.15 -4.70 -4.25
C THR A 39 -0.33 -5.90 -4.66
N VAL A 40 -0.33 -6.94 -3.84
CA VAL A 40 0.57 -8.09 -3.98
C VAL A 40 -0.23 -9.37 -4.05
N ASN A 41 0.13 -10.26 -4.98
CA ASN A 41 -0.32 -11.64 -4.98
C ASN A 41 0.50 -12.43 -3.94
N CYS A 42 -0.11 -12.80 -2.82
CA CYS A 42 0.60 -13.48 -1.74
C CYS A 42 0.97 -14.92 -2.08
N ALA A 43 0.29 -15.58 -3.01
CA ALA A 43 0.68 -16.90 -3.49
C ALA A 43 2.02 -16.86 -4.24
N LYS A 44 2.33 -15.75 -4.94
CA LYS A 44 3.62 -15.56 -5.62
C LYS A 44 4.80 -15.49 -4.64
N ILE A 45 4.57 -15.05 -3.40
CA ILE A 45 5.60 -15.03 -2.34
C ILE A 45 6.07 -16.46 -2.05
N ILE A 46 5.17 -17.45 -2.09
CA ILE A 46 5.50 -18.86 -1.86
C ILE A 46 6.38 -19.39 -2.99
N GLU A 47 6.10 -19.06 -4.25
CA GLU A 47 6.97 -19.44 -5.37
C GLU A 47 8.41 -18.93 -5.12
N TYR A 48 8.56 -17.70 -4.64
CA TYR A 48 9.88 -17.14 -4.33
C TYR A 48 10.59 -17.79 -3.15
N VAL A 49 9.89 -18.47 -2.26
CA VAL A 49 10.56 -19.32 -1.25
C VAL A 49 11.27 -20.47 -1.94
N PHE A 50 10.62 -21.11 -2.92
CA PHE A 50 11.15 -22.28 -3.63
C PHE A 50 12.12 -21.95 -4.77
N THR A 51 12.13 -20.71 -5.26
CA THR A 51 13.04 -20.24 -6.30
C THR A 51 14.15 -19.31 -5.78
N SER A 52 14.35 -19.24 -4.46
CA SER A 52 15.31 -18.33 -3.83
C SER A 52 15.15 -16.87 -4.28
N GLY A 53 13.90 -16.44 -4.50
CA GLY A 53 13.53 -15.09 -4.93
C GLY A 53 13.65 -14.82 -6.44
N PHE A 54 14.08 -15.81 -7.23
CA PHE A 54 14.14 -15.67 -8.68
C PHE A 54 12.75 -15.84 -9.29
N ASP A 55 12.29 -14.89 -10.10
CA ASP A 55 11.05 -15.03 -10.85
C ASP A 55 11.35 -15.61 -12.25
N PRO A 56 10.95 -16.86 -12.55
CA PRO A 56 11.22 -17.49 -13.83
C PRO A 56 10.40 -16.89 -14.99
N ILE A 57 9.28 -16.23 -14.70
CA ILE A 57 8.40 -15.66 -15.74
C ILE A 57 9.01 -14.40 -16.33
N VAL A 58 9.57 -13.53 -15.48
CA VAL A 58 10.28 -12.32 -15.92
C VAL A 58 11.79 -12.51 -16.00
N ASN A 59 12.28 -13.71 -15.67
CA ASN A 59 13.68 -14.12 -15.72
C ASN A 59 14.61 -13.15 -14.96
N MET A 60 14.22 -12.78 -13.74
CA MET A 60 14.92 -11.77 -12.92
C MET A 60 14.84 -12.10 -11.43
N GLN A 61 15.88 -11.71 -10.67
CA GLN A 61 15.83 -11.71 -9.22
C GLN A 61 14.92 -10.59 -8.72
N ILE A 62 13.67 -10.93 -8.37
CA ILE A 62 12.68 -9.99 -7.83
C ILE A 62 12.67 -10.02 -6.30
N GLY A 63 12.61 -11.23 -5.75
CA GLY A 63 12.61 -11.50 -4.32
C GLY A 63 14.01 -11.41 -3.72
N ALA A 64 14.10 -11.61 -2.41
CA ALA A 64 15.37 -11.71 -1.72
C ALA A 64 16.09 -13.01 -2.10
N ALA A 65 17.43 -12.99 -2.16
CA ALA A 65 18.22 -14.20 -2.31
C ALA A 65 18.22 -14.98 -0.98
N THR A 66 17.27 -15.91 -0.83
CA THR A 66 17.16 -16.82 0.32
C THR A 66 17.89 -18.14 0.04
N PRO A 67 18.25 -18.94 1.06
CA PRO A 67 18.82 -20.27 0.84
C PRO A 67 17.90 -21.15 -0.02
N ASP A 68 18.47 -22.17 -0.64
CA ASP A 68 17.73 -23.15 -1.43
C ASP A 68 16.76 -23.92 -0.52
N ALA A 69 15.50 -24.03 -0.94
CA ALA A 69 14.47 -24.69 -0.16
C ALA A 69 14.75 -26.19 0.07
N GLU A 70 15.54 -26.84 -0.80
CA GLU A 70 15.98 -28.22 -0.59
C GLU A 70 16.87 -28.39 0.65
N THR A 71 17.46 -27.30 1.15
CA THR A 71 18.31 -27.31 2.35
C THR A 71 17.55 -27.13 3.66
N PHE A 72 16.25 -26.82 3.60
CA PHE A 72 15.44 -26.63 4.79
C PHE A 72 15.13 -27.96 5.48
N THR A 73 15.32 -27.98 6.79
CA THR A 73 15.11 -29.13 7.68
C THR A 73 13.85 -29.02 8.53
N ASP A 74 13.27 -27.83 8.64
CA ASP A 74 12.04 -27.59 9.39
C ASP A 74 11.17 -26.51 8.76
N PHE A 75 9.94 -26.38 9.27
CA PHE A 75 8.96 -25.42 8.79
C PHE A 75 9.34 -23.96 9.10
N GLU A 76 10.04 -23.71 10.21
CA GLU A 76 10.40 -22.35 10.62
C GLU A 76 11.32 -21.70 9.60
N GLN A 77 12.23 -22.47 9.00
CA GLN A 77 13.09 -22.00 7.90
C GLN A 77 12.28 -21.60 6.65
N VAL A 78 11.23 -22.36 6.32
CA VAL A 78 10.30 -22.01 5.23
C VAL A 78 9.57 -20.70 5.55
N TYR A 79 9.08 -20.56 6.79
CA TYR A 79 8.37 -19.38 7.25
C TYR A 79 9.26 -18.14 7.26
N ASP A 80 10.50 -18.25 7.74
CA ASP A 80 11.49 -17.17 7.74
C ASP A 80 11.87 -16.73 6.33
N ALA A 81 12.06 -17.69 5.41
CA ALA A 81 12.27 -17.40 3.99
C ALA A 81 11.06 -16.66 3.41
N TRP A 82 9.84 -17.11 3.72
CA TRP A 82 8.61 -16.47 3.28
C TRP A 82 8.45 -15.04 3.81
N VAL A 83 8.72 -14.79 5.10
CA VAL A 83 8.70 -13.45 5.69
C VAL A 83 9.74 -12.55 5.01
N THR A 84 10.91 -13.10 4.69
CA THR A 84 11.97 -12.38 3.98
C THR A 84 11.52 -11.99 2.57
N GLN A 85 10.92 -12.93 1.82
CA GLN A 85 10.36 -12.67 0.50
C GLN A 85 9.24 -11.63 0.55
N MET A 86 8.34 -11.75 1.52
CA MET A 86 7.25 -10.80 1.75
C MET A 86 7.78 -9.37 1.93
N LYS A 87 8.75 -9.19 2.84
CA LYS A 87 9.37 -7.87 3.10
C LYS A 87 10.02 -7.30 1.84
N ALA A 88 10.72 -8.12 1.06
CA ALA A 88 11.36 -7.71 -0.18
C ALA A 88 10.33 -7.21 -1.21
N ILE A 89 9.29 -8.01 -1.48
CA ILE A 89 8.26 -7.67 -2.48
C ILE A 89 7.50 -6.40 -2.08
N PHE A 90 7.00 -6.33 -0.83
CA PHE A 90 6.27 -5.15 -0.38
C PHE A 90 7.15 -3.90 -0.41
N SER A 91 8.44 -4.01 -0.04
CA SER A 91 9.38 -2.89 -0.12
C SER A 91 9.57 -2.38 -1.55
N VAL A 92 9.71 -3.27 -2.54
CA VAL A 92 9.80 -2.86 -3.96
C VAL A 92 8.57 -2.09 -4.40
N ILE A 93 7.38 -2.62 -4.15
CA ILE A 93 6.14 -2.04 -4.69
C ILE A 93 5.77 -0.74 -3.96
N VAL A 94 5.92 -0.69 -2.63
CA VAL A 94 5.63 0.53 -1.86
C VAL A 94 6.54 1.68 -2.29
N ARG A 95 7.82 1.43 -2.58
CA ARG A 95 8.74 2.47 -3.07
C ARG A 95 8.29 3.04 -4.41
N ALA A 96 7.89 2.18 -5.35
CA ALA A 96 7.39 2.62 -6.66
C ALA A 96 6.13 3.48 -6.52
N VAL A 97 5.16 3.07 -5.69
CA VAL A 97 3.93 3.84 -5.46
C VAL A 97 4.24 5.16 -4.75
N ASN A 98 5.11 5.17 -3.76
CA ASN A 98 5.50 6.39 -3.06
C ASN A 98 6.19 7.38 -4.01
N ALA A 99 7.10 6.91 -4.88
CA ALA A 99 7.73 7.76 -5.88
C ALA A 99 6.70 8.39 -6.84
N ALA A 100 5.76 7.58 -7.33
CA ALA A 100 4.67 8.08 -8.18
C ALA A 100 3.78 9.10 -7.46
N ARG A 101 3.47 8.89 -6.18
CA ARG A 101 2.67 9.82 -5.37
C ARG A 101 3.36 11.15 -5.13
N THR A 102 4.67 11.14 -4.91
CA THR A 102 5.44 12.37 -4.75
C THR A 102 5.42 13.21 -6.03
N ALA A 103 5.48 12.57 -7.19
CA ALA A 103 5.47 13.27 -8.49
C ALA A 103 4.06 13.60 -9.01
N ALA A 104 3.02 12.95 -8.50
CA ALA A 104 1.65 13.07 -9.02
C ALA A 104 1.06 14.49 -9.04
N PRO A 105 1.28 15.36 -8.03
CA PRO A 105 0.79 16.74 -8.04
C PRO A 105 1.31 17.55 -9.23
N ASP A 106 2.54 17.29 -9.66
CA ASP A 106 3.20 18.04 -10.74
C ASP A 106 2.85 17.49 -12.12
N ILE A 107 2.75 16.16 -12.25
CA ILE A 107 2.52 15.50 -13.54
C ILE A 107 1.02 15.40 -13.87
N THR A 108 0.18 15.20 -12.85
CA THR A 108 -1.27 14.96 -13.02
C THR A 108 -2.11 15.69 -11.98
N PRO A 109 -2.06 17.03 -11.93
CA PRO A 109 -2.84 17.81 -10.97
C PRO A 109 -4.35 17.56 -11.10
N ARG A 110 -5.08 17.73 -9.99
CA ARG A 110 -6.51 17.44 -9.88
C ARG A 110 -7.29 18.71 -9.49
N PRO A 111 -7.34 19.74 -10.35
CA PRO A 111 -7.88 21.06 -9.98
C PRO A 111 -9.33 21.00 -9.47
N PHE A 112 -10.19 20.19 -10.09
CA PHE A 112 -11.58 20.02 -9.62
C PHE A 112 -11.66 19.39 -8.22
N LEU A 113 -10.86 18.36 -7.96
CA LEU A 113 -10.84 17.69 -6.66
C LEU A 113 -10.21 18.57 -5.59
N SER A 114 -9.18 19.34 -5.95
CA SER A 114 -8.55 20.35 -5.10
C SER A 114 -9.53 21.49 -4.75
N ALA A 115 -10.40 21.90 -5.68
CA ALA A 115 -11.40 22.94 -5.41
C ALA A 115 -12.47 22.55 -4.37
N ILE A 116 -12.73 21.25 -4.17
CA ILE A 116 -13.67 20.76 -3.14
C ILE A 116 -12.98 20.33 -1.84
N SER A 117 -11.65 20.36 -1.80
CA SER A 117 -10.83 20.02 -0.66
C SER A 117 -10.55 21.25 0.20
N GLU A 118 -10.99 21.23 1.46
CA GLU A 118 -10.71 22.32 2.40
C GLU A 118 -9.20 22.49 2.59
N ARG A 119 -8.45 21.38 2.69
CA ARG A 119 -6.99 21.38 2.83
C ARG A 119 -6.29 22.06 1.65
N SER A 120 -6.81 21.86 0.44
CA SER A 120 -6.23 22.43 -0.78
C SER A 120 -6.59 23.91 -0.93
N VAL A 121 -7.83 24.28 -0.61
CA VAL A 121 -8.26 25.68 -0.62
C VAL A 121 -7.48 26.51 0.42
N GLU A 122 -7.26 25.97 1.62
CA GLU A 122 -6.50 26.64 2.69
C GLU A 122 -5.01 26.80 2.35
N SER A 123 -4.40 25.81 1.69
CA SER A 123 -2.95 25.79 1.44
C SER A 123 -2.53 26.28 0.06
N GLY A 124 -3.45 26.34 -0.90
CA GLY A 124 -3.14 26.55 -2.32
C GLY A 124 -2.43 25.37 -2.99
N LEU A 125 -2.38 24.20 -2.33
CA LEU A 125 -1.70 23.00 -2.84
C LEU A 125 -2.69 22.01 -3.45
N ASP A 126 -2.24 21.28 -4.47
CA ASP A 126 -3.03 20.20 -5.04
C ASP A 126 -3.35 19.14 -3.97
N VAL A 127 -4.54 18.58 -4.02
CA VAL A 127 -5.07 17.62 -3.05
C VAL A 127 -4.22 16.34 -2.91
N PHE A 128 -3.40 16.00 -3.91
CA PHE A 128 -2.47 14.87 -3.84
C PHE A 128 -1.11 15.24 -3.23
N THR A 129 -0.87 16.52 -2.91
CA THR A 129 0.40 16.97 -2.33
C THR A 129 0.65 16.25 -1.00
N PRO A 130 1.75 15.47 -0.86
CA PRO A 130 1.96 14.63 0.32
C PRO A 130 1.94 15.38 1.66
N SER A 131 2.44 16.62 1.69
CA SER A 131 2.51 17.44 2.90
C SER A 131 1.16 17.79 3.51
N ILE A 132 0.09 17.79 2.72
CA ILE A 132 -1.28 18.05 3.20
C ILE A 132 -2.10 16.78 3.32
N SER A 133 -1.56 15.60 3.02
CA SER A 133 -2.31 14.34 3.00
C SER A 133 -2.78 13.89 4.39
N ARG A 134 -4.05 13.52 4.50
CA ARG A 134 -4.67 12.92 5.71
C ARG A 134 -5.35 11.60 5.35
N GLY A 135 -4.62 10.74 4.66
CA GLY A 135 -5.13 9.43 4.23
C GLY A 135 -4.68 8.28 5.12
N ASN A 136 -5.41 7.17 5.04
CA ASN A 136 -5.07 5.89 5.64
C ASN A 136 -4.27 5.06 4.63
N SER A 137 -2.93 5.03 4.70
CA SER A 137 -2.18 4.10 3.85
C SER A 137 -2.46 2.64 4.24
N TRP A 138 -2.63 1.75 3.25
CA TRP A 138 -2.70 0.30 3.47
C TRP A 138 -1.98 -0.47 2.35
N ILE A 139 -1.75 -1.76 2.59
CA ILE A 139 -1.32 -2.72 1.56
C ILE A 139 -2.47 -3.69 1.27
N THR A 140 -2.63 -4.09 0.02
CA THR A 140 -3.62 -5.10 -0.39
C THR A 140 -2.89 -6.42 -0.63
N ALA A 141 -3.25 -7.43 0.16
CA ALA A 141 -2.80 -8.80 0.03
C ALA A 141 -3.86 -9.62 -0.72
N PHE A 142 -3.66 -9.86 -2.02
CA PHE A 142 -4.50 -10.78 -2.79
C PHE A 142 -4.09 -12.22 -2.52
N THR A 143 -5.05 -13.14 -2.72
CA THR A 143 -4.89 -14.58 -2.45
C THR A 143 -4.42 -14.86 -1.01
N TRP A 144 -4.76 -13.97 -0.09
CA TRP A 144 -4.59 -14.16 1.34
C TRP A 144 -5.86 -14.79 1.89
N VAL A 145 -5.73 -15.98 2.46
CA VAL A 145 -6.83 -16.67 3.14
C VAL A 145 -6.45 -16.73 4.60
N GLU A 146 -7.18 -15.99 5.43
CA GLU A 146 -7.17 -16.24 6.87
C GLU A 146 -8.02 -17.50 7.08
N ASN A 147 -7.37 -18.60 7.46
CA ASN A 147 -8.12 -19.75 7.94
C ASN A 147 -8.76 -19.35 9.27
N ALA A 148 -10.09 -19.28 9.30
CA ALA A 148 -10.90 -19.05 10.48
C ALA A 148 -10.88 -20.27 11.42
#